data_AF-A0A416DFY8-F1
#
_entry.id   AF-A0A416DFY8-F1
#
_cell.length_a   1.000
_cell.length_b   1.000
_cell.length_c   1.000
_cell.angle_alpha   90.00
_cell.angle_beta   90.00
_cell.angle_gamma   90.00
#
_symmetry.space_group_name_H-M   'P 1'
#
loop_
_entity.id
_entity.type
_entity.pdbx_description
1 polymer ?
#
loop_
_entity_poly.entity_id
_entity_poly.type
_entity_poly.pdbx_seq_one_letter_code
_entity_poly.pdbx_strand_id
1 'polypeptide(L)'
;MGFEANRQQVFSKRIVDLPDQPDMSARDLKAYFDSSAEELRQSFNGLCDALIDFSAAAKMGYHESAGVPAQTVQGAIENVQKQVRDASVGKLPSGCVDGDKLAQDVRDRFTAIENSVQAEAHTRSNMDATLQQRLEQAGQVLTCKAEITASHYIGDGQANREIKLGYRPKAVLLFREGYYTSYGNAMYGGLATDGSPVMYGERIALGITDEGFEVLHNSSCAMNQNTCVYTYLAIK
;
A
#
# COMPACT_ATOMS: atom_id res chain seq x y z
N MET A 1 -6.25 63.41 -4.95
CA MET A 1 -5.71 64.58 -5.67
C MET A 1 -5.74 64.26 -7.15
N GLY A 2 -6.61 64.90 -7.91
CA GLY A 2 -6.81 64.66 -9.34
C GLY A 2 -6.63 65.94 -10.15
N PHE A 3 -7.04 65.92 -11.42
CA PHE A 3 -6.93 67.05 -12.34
C PHE A 3 -8.06 68.09 -12.18
N GLU A 4 -8.65 68.17 -10.99
CA GLU A 4 -9.78 69.09 -10.71
C GLU A 4 -9.40 70.57 -10.88
N ALA A 5 -8.13 70.92 -10.61
CA ALA A 5 -7.62 72.28 -10.85
C ALA A 5 -7.52 72.62 -12.35
N ASN A 6 -7.45 71.62 -13.22
CA ASN A 6 -7.40 71.79 -14.68
C ASN A 6 -8.79 71.80 -15.32
N ARG A 7 -9.85 71.47 -14.56
CA ARG A 7 -11.22 71.52 -15.05
C ARG A 7 -11.59 72.96 -15.40
N GLN A 8 -12.19 73.16 -16.56
CA GLN A 8 -12.76 74.45 -16.94
C GLN A 8 -13.76 74.90 -15.87
N GLN A 9 -13.47 76.04 -15.27
CA GLN A 9 -14.33 76.66 -14.29
C GLN A 9 -15.46 77.42 -14.99
N VAL A 10 -16.35 78.02 -14.19
CA VAL A 10 -17.39 78.91 -14.74
C VAL A 10 -16.73 80.01 -15.56
N PHE A 11 -17.19 80.22 -16.79
CA PHE A 11 -16.65 81.24 -17.68
C PHE A 11 -16.72 82.63 -17.06
N SER A 12 -15.66 83.40 -17.18
CA SER A 12 -15.60 84.75 -16.57
C SER A 12 -16.58 85.73 -17.21
N LYS A 13 -16.92 85.51 -18.48
CA LYS A 13 -17.82 86.33 -19.29
C LYS A 13 -18.87 85.45 -19.96
N ARG A 14 -20.04 85.32 -19.33
CA ARG A 14 -21.14 84.52 -19.89
C ARG A 14 -22.02 85.39 -20.77
N ILE A 15 -22.35 84.90 -21.96
CA ILE A 15 -23.22 85.62 -22.91
C ILE A 15 -24.56 86.02 -22.27
N VAL A 16 -25.08 85.19 -21.35
CA VAL A 16 -26.34 85.46 -20.62
C VAL A 16 -26.27 86.66 -19.66
N ASP A 17 -25.07 87.08 -19.25
CA ASP A 17 -24.87 88.24 -18.38
C ASP A 17 -24.64 89.54 -19.17
N LEU A 18 -24.58 89.45 -20.51
CA LEU A 18 -24.44 90.60 -21.38
C LEU A 18 -25.82 91.26 -21.60
N PRO A 19 -25.97 92.58 -21.37
CA PRO A 19 -27.24 93.25 -21.62
C PRO A 19 -27.59 93.23 -23.11
N ASP A 20 -28.89 93.25 -23.42
CA ASP A 20 -29.39 93.18 -24.80
C ASP A 20 -28.87 94.31 -25.71
N GLN A 21 -28.57 95.48 -25.12
CA GLN A 21 -27.88 96.60 -25.79
C GLN A 21 -26.65 97.02 -24.98
N PRO A 22 -25.48 96.39 -25.21
CA PRO A 22 -24.28 96.67 -24.46
C PRO A 22 -23.60 97.95 -24.95
N ASP A 23 -23.30 98.86 -24.01
CA ASP A 23 -22.53 100.09 -24.28
C ASP A 23 -21.03 99.77 -24.32
N MET A 24 -20.59 99.10 -25.38
CA MET A 24 -19.19 98.73 -25.60
C MET A 24 -18.83 98.78 -27.09
N SER A 25 -17.53 98.91 -27.39
CA SER A 25 -17.07 98.92 -28.79
C SER A 25 -17.25 97.55 -29.46
N ALA A 26 -17.36 97.52 -30.79
CA ALA A 26 -17.41 96.26 -31.55
C ALA A 26 -16.20 95.35 -31.28
N ARG A 27 -15.04 95.94 -30.99
CA ARG A 27 -13.83 95.21 -30.61
C ARG A 27 -13.97 94.54 -29.24
N ASP A 28 -14.52 95.25 -28.26
CA ASP A 28 -14.71 94.73 -26.90
C ASP A 28 -15.81 93.67 -26.86
N LEU A 29 -16.86 93.84 -27.66
CA LEU A 29 -17.92 92.84 -27.86
C LEU A 29 -17.34 91.55 -28.46
N LYS A 30 -16.49 91.65 -29.48
CA LYS A 30 -15.80 90.49 -30.05
C LYS A 30 -14.90 89.80 -29.02
N ALA A 31 -14.10 90.58 -28.27
CA ALA A 31 -13.27 90.03 -27.20
C ALA A 31 -14.11 89.36 -26.08
N TYR A 32 -15.32 89.84 -25.84
CA TYR A 32 -16.27 89.21 -24.92
C TYR A 32 -16.72 87.85 -25.46
N PHE A 33 -17.16 87.77 -26.71
CA PHE A 33 -17.59 86.51 -27.34
C PHE A 33 -16.44 85.48 -27.47
N ASP A 34 -15.23 85.94 -27.77
CA ASP A 34 -14.06 85.06 -27.93
C ASP A 34 -13.52 84.53 -26.58
N SER A 35 -13.85 85.18 -25.45
CA SER A 35 -13.26 84.88 -24.13
C SER A 35 -13.50 83.45 -23.65
N SER A 36 -14.71 82.90 -23.82
CA SER A 36 -15.03 81.52 -23.40
C SER A 36 -14.21 80.48 -24.16
N ALA A 37 -13.97 80.69 -25.45
CA ALA A 37 -13.17 79.78 -26.26
C ALA A 37 -11.69 79.82 -25.84
N GLU A 38 -11.18 81.01 -25.52
CA GLU A 38 -9.82 81.20 -25.05
C GLU A 38 -9.61 80.62 -23.65
N GLU A 39 -10.56 80.79 -22.74
CA GLU A 39 -10.54 80.14 -21.41
C GLU A 39 -10.54 78.61 -21.53
N LEU A 40 -11.38 78.04 -22.41
CA LEU A 40 -11.42 76.60 -22.65
C LEU A 40 -10.10 76.08 -23.23
N ARG A 41 -9.49 76.82 -24.16
CA ARG A 41 -8.18 76.50 -24.72
C ARG A 41 -7.10 76.48 -23.64
N GLN A 42 -7.11 77.47 -22.74
CA GLN A 42 -6.15 77.55 -21.63
C GLN A 42 -6.34 76.40 -20.63
N SER A 43 -7.57 76.09 -20.23
CA SER A 43 -7.89 74.95 -19.35
C SER A 43 -7.47 73.62 -19.98
N PHE A 44 -7.77 73.41 -21.26
CA PHE A 44 -7.41 72.20 -21.99
C PHE A 44 -5.89 72.03 -22.11
N ASN A 45 -5.18 73.09 -22.52
CA ASN A 45 -3.72 73.04 -22.60
C ASN A 45 -3.09 72.81 -21.22
N GLY A 46 -3.62 73.43 -20.18
CA GLY A 46 -3.17 73.18 -18.80
C GLY A 46 -3.39 71.72 -18.38
N LEU A 47 -4.47 71.07 -18.81
CA LEU A 47 -4.68 69.64 -18.60
C LEU A 47 -3.67 68.80 -19.37
N CYS A 48 -3.40 69.11 -20.64
CA CYS A 48 -2.38 68.42 -21.43
C CYS A 48 -1.00 68.51 -20.80
N ASP A 49 -0.60 69.71 -20.35
CA ASP A 49 0.67 69.92 -19.66
C ASP A 49 0.73 69.09 -18.36
N ALA A 50 -0.36 69.06 -17.60
CA ALA A 50 -0.46 68.26 -16.36
C ALA A 50 -0.42 66.74 -16.61
N LEU A 51 -0.90 66.26 -17.77
CA LEU A 51 -0.90 64.85 -18.15
C LEU A 51 0.45 64.39 -18.72
N ILE A 52 1.27 65.29 -19.27
CA ILE A 52 2.61 64.99 -19.79
C ILE A 52 3.64 64.86 -18.66
N ASP A 53 3.38 65.46 -17.49
CA ASP A 53 4.27 65.41 -16.34
C ASP A 53 4.45 63.97 -15.79
N PHE A 54 5.65 63.63 -15.34
CA PHE A 54 5.95 62.30 -14.78
C PHE A 54 5.11 61.94 -13.54
N SER A 55 4.58 62.92 -12.81
CA SER A 55 3.68 62.69 -11.67
C SER A 55 2.22 62.43 -12.07
N ALA A 56 1.86 62.53 -13.36
CA ALA A 56 0.49 62.37 -13.83
C ALA A 56 -0.12 61.03 -13.42
N ALA A 57 0.64 59.93 -13.53
CA ALA A 57 0.18 58.59 -13.15
C ALA A 57 -0.22 58.48 -11.66
N ALA A 58 0.39 59.28 -10.77
CA ALA A 58 0.03 59.32 -9.36
C ALA A 58 -1.28 60.08 -9.09
N LYS A 59 -1.71 60.91 -10.05
CA LYS A 59 -2.94 61.73 -10.00
C LYS A 59 -4.08 61.12 -10.83
N MET A 60 -3.76 60.25 -11.79
CA MET A 60 -4.74 59.50 -12.57
C MET A 60 -5.40 58.42 -11.71
N GLY A 61 -6.73 58.46 -11.65
CA GLY A 61 -7.52 57.43 -10.96
C GLY A 61 -7.39 56.07 -11.64
N TYR A 62 -7.48 55.02 -10.84
CA TYR A 62 -7.58 53.63 -11.28
C TYR A 62 -8.75 52.97 -10.57
N HIS A 63 -9.51 52.16 -11.29
CA HIS A 63 -10.61 51.39 -10.72
C HIS A 63 -10.05 50.11 -10.10
N GLU A 64 -10.18 49.98 -8.78
CA GLU A 64 -9.75 48.80 -8.03
C GLU A 64 -10.29 47.50 -8.66
N SER A 65 -9.48 46.44 -8.65
CA SER A 65 -9.87 45.10 -9.05
C SER A 65 -9.44 44.08 -8.01
N ALA A 66 -10.01 42.87 -8.04
CA ALA A 66 -9.65 41.80 -7.10
C ALA A 66 -8.15 41.47 -7.10
N GLY A 67 -7.47 41.65 -8.24
CA GLY A 67 -6.03 41.41 -8.37
C GLY A 67 -5.15 42.63 -8.11
N VAL A 68 -5.68 43.85 -8.13
CA VAL A 68 -4.92 45.10 -7.97
C VAL A 68 -5.73 46.10 -7.12
N PRO A 69 -5.58 46.06 -5.79
CA PRO A 69 -6.28 46.95 -4.87
C PRO A 69 -5.56 48.30 -4.74
N ALA A 70 -5.60 49.11 -5.81
CA ALA A 70 -5.01 50.45 -5.84
C ALA A 70 -5.99 51.47 -6.42
N GLN A 71 -5.84 52.75 -6.05
CA GLN A 71 -6.76 53.82 -6.44
C GLN A 71 -6.21 54.75 -7.51
N THR A 72 -4.93 54.60 -7.85
CA THR A 72 -4.24 55.39 -8.87
C THR A 72 -3.46 54.48 -9.82
N VAL A 73 -3.19 54.97 -11.02
CA VAL A 73 -2.41 54.22 -12.02
C VAL A 73 -1.01 53.90 -11.48
N GLN A 74 -0.36 54.86 -10.80
CA GLN A 74 0.93 54.63 -10.13
C GLN A 74 0.84 53.53 -9.07
N GLY A 75 -0.17 53.58 -8.19
CA GLY A 75 -0.36 52.55 -7.17
C GLY A 75 -0.61 51.16 -7.76
N ALA A 76 -1.34 51.09 -8.88
CA ALA A 76 -1.57 49.84 -9.60
C ALA A 76 -0.27 49.25 -10.18
N ILE A 77 0.57 50.10 -10.80
CA ILE A 77 1.89 49.70 -11.32
C ILE A 77 2.79 49.18 -10.20
N GLU A 78 2.89 49.93 -9.09
CA GLU A 78 3.71 49.54 -7.94
C GLU A 78 3.23 48.22 -7.31
N ASN A 79 1.91 48.02 -7.24
CA ASN A 79 1.30 46.78 -6.76
C ASN A 79 1.68 45.59 -7.65
N VAL A 80 1.52 45.71 -8.98
CA VAL A 80 1.90 44.65 -9.93
C VAL A 80 3.40 44.37 -9.89
N GLN A 81 4.24 45.41 -9.85
CA GLN A 81 5.69 45.25 -9.71
C GLN A 81 6.09 44.55 -8.40
N LYS A 82 5.36 44.80 -7.31
CA LYS A 82 5.54 44.09 -6.06
C LYS A 82 5.15 42.61 -6.20
N GLN A 83 3.98 42.32 -6.77
CA GLN A 83 3.53 40.94 -7.00
C GLN A 83 4.53 40.14 -7.86
N VAL A 84 5.05 40.74 -8.94
CA VAL A 84 6.06 40.09 -9.80
C VAL A 84 7.37 39.86 -9.05
N ARG A 85 7.83 40.82 -8.25
CA ARG A 85 9.03 40.64 -7.41
C ARG A 85 8.83 39.54 -6.38
N ASP A 86 7.71 39.54 -5.68
CA ASP A 86 7.36 38.53 -4.67
C ASP A 86 7.31 37.13 -5.31
N ALA A 87 6.69 36.99 -6.48
CA ALA A 87 6.71 35.75 -7.25
C ALA A 87 8.12 35.32 -7.68
N SER A 88 8.97 36.27 -8.09
CA SER A 88 10.36 36.00 -8.51
C SER A 88 11.25 35.51 -7.36
N VAL A 89 10.94 35.87 -6.11
CA VAL A 89 11.67 35.43 -4.91
C VAL A 89 10.99 34.29 -4.16
N GLY A 90 10.00 33.62 -4.78
CA GLY A 90 9.32 32.46 -4.21
C GLY A 90 8.28 32.80 -3.13
N LYS A 91 7.99 34.08 -2.88
CA LYS A 91 6.81 34.51 -2.11
C LYS A 91 5.58 34.44 -3.02
N LEU A 92 5.20 33.23 -3.37
CA LEU A 92 3.99 32.99 -4.13
C LEU A 92 2.76 33.21 -3.23
N PRO A 93 1.62 33.67 -3.78
CA PRO A 93 0.38 33.83 -3.03
C PRO A 93 0.04 32.58 -2.20
N SER A 94 -0.60 32.75 -1.04
CA SER A 94 -0.87 31.70 -0.03
C SER A 94 -1.52 30.40 -0.54
N GLY A 95 -2.08 30.37 -1.76
CA GLY A 95 -2.64 29.19 -2.41
C GLY A 95 -1.67 28.39 -3.29
N CYS A 96 -0.48 28.90 -3.58
CA CYS A 96 0.52 28.22 -4.39
C CYS A 96 1.31 27.18 -3.55
N VAL A 97 1.86 26.17 -4.22
CA VAL A 97 2.78 25.20 -3.60
C VAL A 97 4.12 25.89 -3.41
N ASP A 98 4.49 26.14 -2.16
CA ASP A 98 5.82 26.61 -1.77
C ASP A 98 6.72 25.42 -1.35
N GLY A 99 8.01 25.69 -1.13
CA GLY A 99 8.97 24.66 -0.74
C GLY A 99 8.65 24.01 0.61
N ASP A 100 8.02 24.74 1.53
CA ASP A 100 7.67 24.23 2.85
C ASP A 100 6.50 23.25 2.78
N LYS A 101 5.47 23.56 1.97
CA LYS A 101 4.36 22.64 1.69
C LYS A 101 4.82 21.37 1.00
N LEU A 102 5.74 21.49 0.04
CA LEU A 102 6.33 20.31 -0.60
C LEU A 102 7.16 19.49 0.40
N ALA A 103 7.98 20.14 1.22
CA ALA A 103 8.74 19.45 2.26
C ALA A 103 7.83 18.77 3.28
N GLN A 104 6.71 19.39 3.64
CA GLN A 104 5.71 18.81 4.53
C GLN A 104 5.05 17.58 3.90
N ASP A 105 4.57 17.68 2.66
CA ASP A 105 3.97 16.53 1.95
C ASP A 105 4.95 15.36 1.86
N VAL A 106 6.22 15.63 1.54
CA VAL A 106 7.26 14.60 1.51
C VAL A 106 7.47 13.95 2.88
N ARG A 107 7.50 14.73 3.97
CA ARG A 107 7.61 14.20 5.34
C ARG A 107 6.40 13.35 5.73
N ASP A 108 5.19 13.80 5.40
CA ASP A 108 3.94 13.08 5.70
C ASP A 108 3.90 11.74 4.96
N ARG A 109 4.32 11.74 3.67
CA ARG A 109 4.41 10.53 2.87
C ARG A 109 5.48 9.56 3.40
N PHE A 110 6.64 10.04 3.84
CA PHE A 110 7.64 9.16 4.45
C PHE A 110 7.15 8.55 5.75
N THR A 111 6.50 9.34 6.61
CA THR A 111 5.90 8.83 7.86
C THR A 111 4.85 7.74 7.58
N ALA A 112 4.00 7.94 6.57
CA ALA A 112 3.01 6.94 6.17
C ALA A 112 3.66 5.64 5.67
N ILE A 113 4.74 5.75 4.89
CA ILE A 113 5.50 4.59 4.41
C ILE A 113 6.15 3.84 5.59
N GLU A 114 6.80 4.54 6.51
CA GLU A 114 7.44 3.94 7.69
C GLU A 114 6.42 3.15 8.52
N ASN A 115 5.25 3.73 8.78
CA ASN A 115 4.17 3.06 9.51
C ASN A 115 3.67 1.80 8.77
N SER A 116 3.49 1.89 7.45
CA SER A 116 3.06 0.75 6.63
C SER A 116 4.08 -0.39 6.66
N VAL A 117 5.37 -0.06 6.54
CA VAL A 117 6.46 -1.06 6.56
C VAL A 117 6.56 -1.72 7.93
N GLN A 118 6.42 -0.97 9.02
CA GLN A 118 6.41 -1.55 10.38
C GLN A 118 5.23 -2.49 10.59
N ALA A 119 4.03 -2.12 10.12
CA ALA A 119 2.85 -2.98 10.20
C ALA A 119 3.02 -4.28 9.40
N GLU A 120 3.61 -4.21 8.19
CA GLU A 120 3.90 -5.39 7.38
C GLU A 120 4.95 -6.29 8.05
N ALA A 121 6.02 -5.71 8.60
CA ALA A 121 7.05 -6.45 9.31
C ALA A 121 6.48 -7.19 10.53
N HIS A 122 5.60 -6.55 11.30
CA HIS A 122 4.94 -7.18 12.43
C HIS A 122 4.01 -8.32 11.99
N THR A 123 3.27 -8.13 10.90
CA THR A 123 2.38 -9.17 10.34
C THR A 123 3.19 -10.38 9.88
N ARG A 124 4.29 -10.17 9.15
CA ARG A 124 5.19 -11.24 8.71
C ARG A 124 5.79 -12.00 9.89
N SER A 125 6.30 -11.29 10.90
CA SER A 125 6.85 -11.93 12.10
C SER A 125 5.83 -12.83 12.81
N ASN A 126 4.56 -12.40 12.88
CA ASN A 126 3.48 -13.20 13.49
C ASN A 126 3.13 -14.42 12.64
N MET A 127 3.11 -14.27 11.31
CA MET A 127 2.90 -15.39 10.38
C MET A 127 4.03 -16.42 10.48
N ASP A 128 5.28 -15.98 10.54
CA ASP A 128 6.45 -16.86 10.66
C ASP A 128 6.43 -17.64 11.98
N ALA A 129 6.13 -16.97 13.09
CA ALA A 129 5.96 -17.64 14.39
C ALA A 129 4.84 -18.70 14.35
N THR A 130 3.72 -18.38 13.69
CA THR A 130 2.60 -19.32 13.51
C THR A 130 3.01 -20.52 12.66
N LEU A 131 3.74 -20.29 11.56
CA LEU A 131 4.23 -21.35 10.68
C LEU A 131 5.20 -22.27 11.42
N GLN A 132 6.13 -21.69 12.20
CA GLN A 132 7.08 -22.45 13.00
C GLN A 132 6.35 -23.34 14.01
N GLN A 133 5.36 -22.80 14.73
CA GLN A 133 4.54 -23.58 15.66
C GLN A 133 3.80 -24.73 14.96
N ARG A 134 3.25 -24.50 13.76
CA ARG A 134 2.58 -25.55 12.98
C ARG A 134 3.55 -26.65 12.53
N LEU A 135 4.77 -26.29 12.14
CA LEU A 135 5.79 -27.26 11.76
C LEU A 135 6.21 -28.14 12.95
N GLU A 136 6.40 -27.53 14.12
CA GLU A 136 6.71 -28.26 15.35
C GLU A 136 5.59 -29.24 15.73
N GLN A 137 4.33 -28.80 15.66
CA GLN A 137 3.16 -29.65 15.90
C GLN A 137 3.07 -30.80 14.88
N ALA A 138 3.30 -30.53 13.58
CA ALA A 138 3.29 -31.55 12.55
C ALA A 138 4.39 -32.60 12.80
N GLY A 139 5.59 -32.17 13.20
CA GLY A 139 6.68 -33.07 13.58
C GLY A 139 6.32 -34.00 14.75
N GLN A 140 5.64 -33.48 15.76
CA GLN A 140 5.14 -34.30 16.89
C GLN A 140 4.08 -35.32 16.45
N VAL A 141 3.15 -34.94 15.56
CA VAL A 141 2.14 -35.88 15.06
C VAL A 141 2.77 -36.99 14.22
N LEU A 142 3.76 -36.67 13.38
CA LEU A 142 4.43 -37.67 12.53
C LEU A 142 5.24 -38.67 13.35
N THR A 143 5.92 -38.22 14.42
CA THR A 143 6.69 -39.12 15.30
C THR A 143 5.80 -40.10 16.08
N CYS A 144 4.53 -39.78 16.28
CA CYS A 144 3.56 -40.63 16.97
C CYS A 144 2.79 -41.61 16.06
N LYS A 145 2.95 -41.55 14.73
CA LYS A 145 2.27 -42.49 13.82
C LYS A 145 3.11 -43.74 13.63
N ALA A 146 2.63 -44.87 14.15
CA ALA A 146 3.15 -46.20 13.79
C ALA A 146 2.68 -46.56 12.37
N GLU A 147 3.62 -46.89 11.48
CA GLU A 147 3.31 -47.46 10.16
C GLU A 147 3.08 -48.97 10.35
N ILE A 148 1.87 -49.44 10.06
CA ILE A 148 1.46 -50.84 10.22
C ILE A 148 1.09 -51.41 8.85
N THR A 149 1.71 -52.51 8.46
CA THR A 149 1.28 -53.33 7.32
C THR A 149 0.35 -54.43 7.82
N ALA A 150 -0.91 -54.38 7.39
CA ALA A 150 -1.91 -55.43 7.63
C ALA A 150 -2.15 -56.21 6.34
N SER A 151 -1.84 -57.50 6.34
CA SER A 151 -2.02 -58.35 5.15
C SER A 151 -2.13 -59.83 5.55
N HIS A 152 -2.16 -60.72 4.56
CA HIS A 152 -2.18 -62.16 4.76
C HIS A 152 -1.31 -62.88 3.73
N TYR A 153 -0.95 -64.13 4.03
CA TYR A 153 -0.41 -65.07 3.07
C TYR A 153 -1.12 -66.42 3.17
N ILE A 154 -1.11 -67.16 2.08
CA ILE A 154 -1.55 -68.56 2.06
C ILE A 154 -0.31 -69.43 2.24
N GLY A 155 -0.32 -70.30 3.24
CA GLY A 155 0.81 -71.18 3.49
C GLY A 155 1.06 -72.13 2.32
N ASP A 156 2.33 -72.41 2.03
CA ASP A 156 2.77 -73.24 0.90
C ASP A 156 3.36 -74.60 1.33
N GLY A 157 3.39 -74.86 2.65
CA GLY A 157 3.90 -76.12 3.22
C GLY A 157 5.42 -76.23 3.25
N GLN A 158 6.18 -75.22 2.81
CA GLN A 158 7.63 -75.25 2.91
C GLN A 158 8.09 -75.11 4.37
N ALA A 159 9.15 -75.83 4.72
CA ALA A 159 9.66 -75.90 6.09
C ALA A 159 10.04 -74.52 6.64
N ASN A 160 10.65 -73.65 5.84
CA ASN A 160 10.90 -72.26 6.18
C ASN A 160 10.40 -71.38 5.03
N ARG A 161 9.83 -70.22 5.36
CA ARG A 161 9.42 -69.24 4.37
C ARG A 161 9.67 -67.83 4.86
N GLU A 162 10.24 -67.00 3.99
CA GLU A 162 10.35 -65.56 4.21
C GLU A 162 9.16 -64.82 3.57
N ILE A 163 8.59 -63.87 4.31
CA ILE A 163 7.58 -62.94 3.84
C ILE A 163 8.24 -61.56 3.74
N LYS A 164 8.40 -61.08 2.51
CA LYS A 164 9.06 -59.80 2.21
C LYS A 164 8.09 -58.63 2.32
N LEU A 165 8.42 -57.68 3.18
CA LEU A 165 7.74 -56.40 3.37
C LEU A 165 8.51 -55.23 2.74
N GLY A 166 9.81 -55.43 2.44
CA GLY A 166 10.71 -54.39 1.95
C GLY A 166 11.25 -53.47 3.05
N TYR A 167 11.03 -53.83 4.32
CA TYR A 167 11.60 -53.17 5.49
C TYR A 167 11.70 -54.18 6.65
N ARG A 168 12.58 -53.91 7.62
CA ARG A 168 12.69 -54.67 8.87
C ARG A 168 11.59 -54.23 9.85
N PRO A 169 10.56 -55.04 10.13
CA PRO A 169 9.55 -54.68 11.13
C PRO A 169 10.16 -54.66 12.55
N LYS A 170 9.59 -53.86 13.45
CA LYS A 170 9.90 -53.89 14.90
C LYS A 170 9.09 -54.94 15.65
N ALA A 171 7.91 -55.28 15.13
CA ALA A 171 7.05 -56.32 15.66
C ALA A 171 6.20 -56.95 14.55
N VAL A 172 5.95 -58.25 14.65
CA VAL A 172 5.03 -58.99 13.78
C VAL A 172 4.09 -59.83 14.64
N LEU A 173 2.79 -59.58 14.50
CA LEU A 173 1.73 -60.38 15.09
C LEU A 173 1.11 -61.25 14.01
N LEU A 174 1.08 -62.55 14.21
CA LEU A 174 0.62 -63.54 13.23
C LEU A 174 -0.53 -64.38 13.80
N PHE A 175 -1.57 -64.60 12.99
CA PHE A 175 -2.67 -65.50 13.29
C PHE A 175 -3.00 -66.40 12.10
N ARG A 176 -3.26 -67.68 12.36
CA ARG A 176 -3.89 -68.57 11.38
C ARG A 176 -5.41 -68.38 11.39
N GLU A 177 -6.01 -68.33 10.21
CA GLU A 177 -7.44 -68.05 9.97
C GLU A 177 -7.93 -66.77 10.69
N GLY A 178 -7.02 -65.84 11.01
CA GLY A 178 -7.32 -64.58 11.68
C GLY A 178 -7.48 -64.63 13.20
N TYR A 179 -7.41 -65.80 13.85
CA TYR A 179 -7.58 -65.89 15.32
C TYR A 179 -6.75 -66.95 16.04
N TYR A 180 -6.19 -67.94 15.34
CA TYR A 180 -5.40 -68.99 15.98
C TYR A 180 -3.93 -68.59 16.12
N THR A 181 -3.43 -68.57 17.35
CA THR A 181 -1.97 -68.57 17.64
C THR A 181 -1.48 -69.96 18.08
N SER A 182 -2.36 -70.80 18.63
CA SER A 182 -2.06 -72.17 19.05
C SER A 182 -3.32 -73.02 19.18
N TYR A 183 -3.20 -74.35 19.05
CA TYR A 183 -4.23 -75.34 19.41
C TYR A 183 -3.57 -76.66 19.80
N GLY A 184 -3.96 -77.24 20.94
CA GLY A 184 -3.29 -78.41 21.49
C GLY A 184 -1.79 -78.17 21.66
N ASN A 185 -0.96 -79.03 21.05
CA ASN A 185 0.50 -78.92 21.09
C ASN A 185 1.09 -78.19 19.86
N ALA A 186 0.25 -77.57 19.02
CA ALA A 186 0.67 -76.91 17.80
C ALA A 186 0.61 -75.37 17.91
N MET A 187 1.65 -74.71 17.38
CA MET A 187 1.76 -73.26 17.26
C MET A 187 1.39 -72.83 15.84
N TYR A 188 0.63 -71.75 15.68
CA TYR A 188 0.18 -71.24 14.37
C TYR A 188 0.45 -69.75 14.16
N GLY A 189 0.94 -69.07 15.19
CA GLY A 189 1.20 -67.65 15.17
C GLY A 189 1.74 -67.19 16.51
N GLY A 190 1.64 -65.89 16.77
CA GLY A 190 2.19 -65.26 17.95
C GLY A 190 2.73 -63.87 17.64
N LEU A 191 3.38 -63.27 18.64
CA LEU A 191 4.01 -61.96 18.53
C LEU A 191 5.54 -62.15 18.57
N ALA A 192 6.21 -61.78 17.48
CA ALA A 192 7.65 -61.61 17.45
C ALA A 192 7.98 -60.12 17.51
N THR A 193 8.99 -59.73 18.28
CA THR A 193 9.56 -58.37 18.27
C THR A 193 11.05 -58.44 17.96
N ASP A 194 11.65 -57.29 17.65
CA ASP A 194 13.10 -57.24 17.40
C ASP A 194 13.88 -57.75 18.62
N GLY A 195 14.81 -58.68 18.40
CA GLY A 195 15.54 -59.39 19.46
C GLY A 195 14.75 -60.42 20.27
N SER A 196 13.44 -60.60 20.04
CA SER A 196 12.60 -61.60 20.72
C SER A 196 11.70 -62.34 19.72
N PRO A 197 12.24 -63.32 18.97
CA PRO A 197 11.46 -64.17 18.08
C PRO A 197 10.52 -65.10 18.87
N VAL A 198 9.49 -65.62 18.19
CA VAL A 198 8.75 -66.77 18.70
C VAL A 198 9.60 -68.01 18.47
N MET A 199 9.91 -68.76 19.53
CA MET A 199 10.77 -69.94 19.48
C MET A 199 9.96 -71.24 19.50
N TYR A 200 10.42 -72.23 18.75
CA TYR A 200 9.99 -73.63 18.85
C TYR A 200 11.23 -74.50 19.12
N GLY A 201 11.45 -74.83 20.40
CA GLY A 201 12.71 -75.41 20.86
C GLY A 201 13.88 -74.46 20.57
N GLU A 202 14.92 -74.95 19.90
CA GLU A 202 16.08 -74.15 19.50
C GLU A 202 15.89 -73.43 18.15
N ARG A 203 14.75 -73.61 17.49
CA ARG A 203 14.47 -73.01 16.17
C ARG A 203 13.58 -71.78 16.31
N ILE A 204 13.80 -70.81 15.42
CA ILE A 204 12.92 -69.65 15.25
C ILE A 204 11.64 -70.12 14.53
N ALA A 205 10.50 -69.95 15.18
CA ALA A 205 9.18 -70.25 14.64
C ALA A 205 8.60 -69.07 13.84
N LEU A 206 8.71 -67.86 14.40
CA LEU A 206 8.43 -66.58 13.74
C LEU A 206 9.55 -65.61 14.13
N GLY A 207 10.28 -65.11 13.14
CA GLY A 207 11.44 -64.24 13.35
C GLY A 207 11.45 -63.05 12.41
N ILE A 208 12.02 -61.93 12.85
CA ILE A 208 12.15 -60.72 12.05
C ILE A 208 13.43 -60.79 11.20
N THR A 209 13.31 -60.46 9.92
CA THR A 209 14.42 -60.35 8.97
C THR A 209 14.60 -58.90 8.52
N ASP A 210 15.72 -58.59 7.84
CA ASP A 210 15.98 -57.22 7.35
C ASP A 210 14.97 -56.74 6.30
N GLU A 211 14.33 -57.67 5.59
CA GLU A 211 13.33 -57.37 4.56
C GLU A 211 11.89 -57.74 4.95
N GLY A 212 11.66 -58.27 6.17
CA GLY A 212 10.33 -58.69 6.61
C GLY A 212 10.37 -59.66 7.80
N PHE A 213 9.83 -60.87 7.62
CA PHE A 213 9.85 -61.91 8.65
C PHE A 213 9.87 -63.31 8.06
N GLU A 214 10.34 -64.28 8.82
CA GLU A 214 10.36 -65.69 8.47
C GLU A 214 9.44 -66.52 9.36
N VAL A 215 8.90 -67.60 8.81
CA VAL A 215 8.01 -68.54 9.49
C VAL A 215 8.44 -69.98 9.28
N LEU A 216 8.22 -70.80 10.32
CA LEU A 216 8.54 -72.22 10.35
C LEU A 216 7.29 -73.09 10.13
N HIS A 217 7.45 -74.16 9.35
CA HIS A 217 6.50 -75.24 9.22
C HIS A 217 7.09 -76.61 9.60
N ASN A 218 6.43 -77.28 10.54
CA ASN A 218 6.58 -78.69 10.90
C ASN A 218 5.28 -79.18 11.59
N SER A 219 5.26 -80.41 12.11
CA SER A 219 4.08 -81.02 12.73
C SER A 219 3.53 -80.30 13.97
N SER A 220 4.36 -79.53 14.68
CA SER A 220 4.00 -78.81 15.92
C SER A 220 4.19 -77.30 15.82
N CYS A 221 4.77 -76.81 14.73
CA CYS A 221 4.83 -75.40 14.37
C CYS A 221 4.28 -75.25 12.96
N ALA A 222 3.01 -74.89 12.84
CA ALA A 222 2.33 -74.79 11.56
C ALA A 222 2.04 -73.32 11.25
N MET A 223 3.08 -72.52 11.03
CA MET A 223 2.96 -71.11 10.60
C MET A 223 3.01 -70.94 9.07
N ASN A 224 3.22 -72.01 8.32
CA ASN A 224 3.18 -72.00 6.86
C ASN A 224 2.56 -73.30 6.30
N GLN A 225 1.53 -73.83 6.98
CA GLN A 225 0.84 -75.04 6.54
C GLN A 225 0.16 -74.79 5.19
N ASN A 226 0.32 -75.72 4.26
CA ASN A 226 -0.25 -75.62 2.92
C ASN A 226 -1.76 -75.31 2.99
N THR A 227 -2.23 -74.44 2.10
CA THR A 227 -3.63 -73.99 1.92
C THR A 227 -4.26 -73.21 3.07
N CYS A 228 -3.59 -73.03 4.21
CA CYS A 228 -4.11 -72.28 5.35
C CYS A 228 -3.82 -70.78 5.20
N VAL A 229 -4.74 -69.93 5.66
CA VAL A 229 -4.56 -68.48 5.60
C VAL A 229 -3.91 -67.99 6.89
N TYR A 230 -2.91 -67.14 6.76
CA TYR A 230 -2.24 -66.48 7.88
C TYR A 230 -2.33 -64.98 7.72
N THR A 231 -2.98 -64.32 8.67
CA THR A 231 -3.11 -62.87 8.74
C THR A 231 -2.02 -62.32 9.64
N TYR A 232 -1.36 -61.25 9.22
CA TYR A 232 -0.33 -60.59 10.02
C TYR A 232 -0.53 -59.08 10.11
N LEU A 233 -0.02 -58.53 11.21
CA LEU A 233 0.22 -57.12 11.42
C LEU A 233 1.72 -56.93 11.65
N ALA A 234 2.38 -56.20 10.76
CA ALA A 234 3.78 -55.84 10.89
C ALA A 234 3.92 -54.35 11.20
N ILE A 235 4.63 -54.02 12.27
CA ILE A 235 4.87 -52.65 12.72
C ILE A 235 6.27 -52.25 12.25
N LYS A 236 6.39 -51.10 11.58
CA LYS A 236 7.69 -50.56 11.12
C LYS A 236 8.44 -49.74 12.18
#